data_AF-A0A961JNZ0-F1
#
_entry.id   AF-A0A961JNZ0-F1
#
_cell.length_a   1.000
_cell.length_b   1.000
_cell.length_c   1.000
_cell.angle_alpha   90.00
_cell.angle_beta   90.00
_cell.angle_gamma   90.00
#
_symmetry.space_group_name_H-M   'P 1'
#
loop_
_entity.id
_entity.type
_entity.pdbx_description
1 polymer ?
#
loop_
_entity_poly.entity_id
_entity_poly.type
_entity_poly.pdbx_seq_one_letter_code
_entity_poly.pdbx_strand_id
1 'polypeptide(L)'
;MKTKDLQEFIAAIEAARTADDFEYLGLRTIDAGHDPLENSHIWIDNERTTEALDGVCATNVNGREAFKQHKLEDGYCTVGYYCGDRTYLMASFYSEYGQDDDELVMLDPIVIAVLER
;
A
#
# COMPACT_ATOMS: atom_id res chain seq x y z
N MET A 1 -4.34 -9.88 -14.58
CA MET A 1 -5.34 -8.87 -14.17
C MET A 1 -6.48 -8.68 -15.17
N LYS A 2 -7.74 -8.81 -14.74
CA LYS A 2 -8.90 -8.45 -15.56
C LYS A 2 -9.13 -6.94 -15.45
N THR A 3 -9.40 -6.27 -16.57
CA THR A 3 -9.61 -4.81 -16.61
C THR A 3 -10.70 -4.32 -15.65
N LYS A 4 -11.72 -5.14 -15.41
CA LYS A 4 -12.82 -4.83 -14.49
C LYS A 4 -12.36 -4.72 -13.03
N ASP A 5 -11.55 -5.66 -12.56
CA ASP A 5 -11.11 -5.71 -11.15
C ASP A 5 -10.25 -4.48 -10.82
N LEU A 6 -9.40 -4.05 -11.76
CA LEU A 6 -8.62 -2.81 -11.63
C LEU A 6 -9.52 -1.57 -11.59
N GLN A 7 -10.55 -1.49 -12.45
CA GLN A 7 -11.49 -0.37 -12.45
C GLN A 7 -12.26 -0.26 -11.14
N GLU A 8 -12.72 -1.38 -10.61
CA GLU A 8 -13.40 -1.44 -9.30
C GLU A 8 -12.46 -1.02 -8.17
N PHE A 9 -11.19 -1.45 -8.22
CA PHE A 9 -10.18 -1.06 -7.25
C PHE A 9 -9.88 0.45 -7.29
N ILE A 10 -9.69 1.02 -8.49
CA ILE A 10 -9.48 2.47 -8.67
C ILE A 10 -10.71 3.24 -8.17
N ALA A 11 -11.91 2.78 -8.47
CA ALA A 11 -13.13 3.40 -7.97
C ALA A 11 -13.21 3.37 -6.44
N ALA A 12 -12.73 2.30 -5.79
CA ALA A 12 -12.65 2.23 -4.32
C ALA A 12 -11.67 3.27 -3.74
N ILE A 13 -10.53 3.52 -4.40
CA ILE A 13 -9.59 4.58 -4.01
C ILE A 13 -10.27 5.95 -4.07
N GLU A 14 -10.93 6.26 -5.19
CA GLU A 14 -11.62 7.54 -5.38
C GLU A 14 -12.75 7.72 -4.37
N ALA A 15 -13.54 6.67 -4.11
CA ALA A 15 -14.58 6.73 -3.09
C ALA A 15 -14.00 6.98 -1.68
N ALA A 16 -12.94 6.26 -1.30
CA ALA A 16 -12.30 6.41 0.00
C ALA A 16 -11.72 7.83 0.21
N ARG A 17 -11.14 8.43 -0.84
CA ARG A 17 -10.65 9.83 -0.81
C ARG A 17 -11.74 10.85 -0.53
N THR A 18 -12.98 10.56 -0.91
CA THR A 18 -14.12 11.48 -0.76
C THR A 18 -14.93 11.27 0.52
N ALA A 19 -14.72 10.16 1.22
CA ALA A 19 -15.57 9.76 2.33
C ALA A 19 -15.32 10.57 3.61
N ASP A 20 -14.22 11.32 3.73
CA ASP A 20 -13.74 12.02 4.95
C ASP A 20 -13.66 11.12 6.21
N ASP A 21 -13.81 9.81 6.05
CA ASP A 21 -13.85 8.83 7.14
C ASP A 21 -12.45 8.46 7.66
N PHE A 22 -11.38 8.77 6.93
CA PHE A 22 -10.00 8.44 7.28
C PHE A 22 -9.06 9.56 6.86
N GLU A 23 -8.01 9.81 7.64
CA GLU A 23 -7.02 10.84 7.34
C GLU A 23 -5.96 10.35 6.35
N TYR A 24 -5.63 9.05 6.40
CA TYR A 24 -4.58 8.46 5.59
C TYR A 24 -5.08 7.27 4.78
N LEU A 25 -4.70 7.24 3.50
CA LEU A 25 -4.96 6.15 2.57
C LEU A 25 -3.65 5.67 1.97
N GLY A 26 -3.41 4.37 2.03
CA GLY A 26 -2.14 3.75 1.63
C GLY A 26 -2.34 2.55 0.73
N LEU A 27 -1.41 2.33 -0.19
CA LEU A 27 -1.29 1.10 -0.97
C LEU A 27 -0.21 0.21 -0.39
N ARG A 28 -0.49 -1.08 -0.29
CA ARG A 28 0.50 -2.10 0.09
C ARG A 28 0.41 -3.27 -0.86
N THR A 29 1.52 -3.66 -1.48
CA THR A 29 1.59 -4.85 -2.34
C THR A 29 2.41 -5.91 -1.65
N ILE A 30 1.85 -7.12 -1.53
CA ILE A 30 2.51 -8.28 -0.90
C ILE A 30 2.13 -9.57 -1.63
N ASP A 31 2.96 -10.60 -1.45
CA ASP A 31 2.70 -11.95 -1.93
C ASP A 31 1.53 -12.61 -1.20
N ALA A 32 0.86 -13.56 -1.85
CA ALA A 32 -0.24 -14.30 -1.28
C ALA A 32 0.24 -15.16 -0.10
N GLY A 33 -0.56 -15.20 0.98
CA GLY A 33 -0.23 -15.94 2.20
C GLY A 33 0.43 -15.11 3.30
N HIS A 34 0.76 -13.85 3.03
CA HIS A 34 1.18 -12.87 4.03
C HIS A 34 0.00 -12.04 4.54
N ASP A 35 0.07 -11.63 5.81
CA ASP A 35 -0.93 -10.73 6.41
C ASP A 35 -0.65 -9.28 6.00
N PRO A 36 -1.57 -8.59 5.29
CA PRO A 36 -1.38 -7.19 4.92
C PRO A 36 -1.33 -6.23 6.10
N LEU A 37 -1.84 -6.64 7.27
CA LEU A 37 -1.89 -5.81 8.49
C LEU A 37 -0.76 -6.12 9.47
N GLU A 38 0.16 -7.03 9.13
CA GLU A 38 1.35 -7.26 9.95
C GLU A 38 2.24 -6.01 9.95
N ASN A 39 2.69 -5.61 11.14
CA ASN A 39 3.62 -4.50 11.30
C ASN A 39 4.86 -4.68 10.42
N SER A 40 5.25 -3.59 9.78
CA SER A 40 6.47 -3.54 8.99
C SER A 40 7.71 -3.60 9.87
N HIS A 41 8.87 -3.82 9.25
CA HIS A 41 10.16 -3.93 9.93
C HIS A 41 11.17 -2.99 9.29
N ILE A 42 12.19 -2.62 10.04
CA ILE A 42 13.30 -1.84 9.50
C ILE A 42 14.15 -2.74 8.58
N TRP A 43 14.56 -2.20 7.44
CA TRP A 43 15.48 -2.84 6.51
C TRP A 43 16.78 -2.05 6.44
N ILE A 44 17.91 -2.74 6.48
CA ILE A 44 19.25 -2.14 6.31
C ILE A 44 19.97 -2.95 5.24
N ASP A 45 20.47 -2.29 4.20
CA ASP A 45 21.19 -2.92 3.09
C ASP A 45 20.43 -4.09 2.42
N ASN A 46 19.10 -3.98 2.30
CA ASN A 46 18.16 -5.00 1.81
C ASN A 46 18.01 -6.24 2.71
N GLU A 47 18.48 -6.18 3.96
CA GLU A 47 18.24 -7.21 4.95
C GLU A 47 17.19 -6.75 5.97
N ARG A 48 16.17 -7.58 6.19
CA ARG A 48 15.16 -7.37 7.23
C ARG A 48 15.82 -7.48 8.60
N THR A 49 15.69 -6.45 9.42
CA THR A 49 16.14 -6.49 10.81
C THR A 49 15.09 -7.12 11.73
N THR A 50 15.44 -7.35 12.99
CA THR A 50 14.49 -7.82 14.03
C THR A 50 13.65 -6.69 14.63
N GLU A 51 13.89 -5.44 14.25
CA GLU A 51 13.17 -4.29 14.77
C GLU A 51 11.89 -4.07 13.97
N ALA A 52 10.75 -4.25 14.64
CA ALA A 52 9.44 -3.97 14.08
C ALA A 52 9.11 -2.48 14.24
N LEU A 53 8.43 -1.93 13.25
CA LEU A 53 7.78 -0.63 13.34
C LEU A 53 6.47 -0.77 14.11
N ASP A 54 5.97 0.35 14.65
CA ASP A 54 4.69 0.40 15.36
C ASP A 54 3.47 0.43 14.42
N GLY A 55 3.68 0.19 13.12
CA GLY A 55 2.62 0.19 12.13
C GLY A 55 2.99 -0.49 10.82
N VAL A 56 2.09 -0.37 9.86
CA VAL A 56 2.19 -1.02 8.54
C VAL A 56 2.68 -0.01 7.52
N CYS A 57 3.79 -0.32 6.83
CA CYS A 57 4.25 0.52 5.73
C CYS A 57 3.29 0.43 4.54
N ALA A 58 2.97 1.58 3.98
CA ALA A 58 2.17 1.74 2.78
C ALA A 58 2.66 2.95 1.97
N THR A 59 2.37 2.97 0.68
CA THR A 59 2.59 4.16 -0.14
C THR A 59 1.33 5.02 -0.13
N ASN A 60 1.47 6.29 0.24
CA ASN A 60 0.39 7.27 0.23
C ASN A 60 -0.25 7.33 -1.16
N VAL A 61 -1.55 7.06 -1.26
CA VAL A 61 -2.26 7.09 -2.55
C VAL A 61 -2.19 8.45 -3.23
N ASN A 62 -2.06 9.54 -2.46
CA ASN A 62 -1.97 10.91 -2.96
C ASN A 62 -0.55 11.28 -3.42
N GLY A 63 0.42 10.38 -3.19
CA GLY A 63 1.77 10.47 -3.72
C GLY A 63 1.78 10.43 -5.24
N ARG A 64 2.69 11.18 -5.86
CA ARG A 64 2.72 11.39 -7.31
C ARG A 64 2.96 10.09 -8.08
N GLU A 65 3.75 9.19 -7.50
CA GLU A 65 4.18 7.96 -8.16
C GLU A 65 3.49 6.71 -7.58
N ALA A 66 2.53 6.84 -6.66
CA ALA A 66 1.96 5.69 -5.93
C ALA A 66 1.36 4.63 -6.87
N PHE A 67 0.54 5.06 -7.83
CA PHE A 67 -0.10 4.16 -8.79
C PHE A 67 0.92 3.45 -9.67
N LYS A 68 1.98 4.16 -10.03
CA LYS A 68 3.08 3.65 -10.84
C LYS A 68 3.91 2.65 -10.05
N GLN A 69 4.32 2.98 -8.82
CA GLN A 69 5.06 2.13 -7.88
C GLN A 69 4.35 0.79 -7.64
N HIS A 70 3.01 0.83 -7.59
CA HIS A 70 2.16 -0.35 -7.47
C HIS A 70 1.64 -0.88 -8.82
N LYS A 71 2.17 -0.44 -9.97
CA LYS A 71 1.84 -0.96 -11.33
C LYS A 71 0.35 -0.95 -11.70
N LEU A 72 -0.41 0.00 -11.19
CA LEU A 72 -1.84 0.15 -11.51
C LEU A 72 -2.07 0.69 -12.93
N GLU A 73 -1.04 1.29 -13.56
CA GLU A 73 -1.13 1.89 -14.91
C GLU A 73 -0.56 0.96 -15.99
N ASP A 74 0.67 0.44 -15.83
CA ASP A 74 1.36 -0.36 -16.86
C ASP A 74 2.02 -1.63 -16.27
N GLY A 75 1.46 -2.79 -16.58
CA GLY A 75 1.67 -4.06 -15.85
C GLY A 75 2.95 -4.86 -16.10
N TYR A 76 4.14 -4.33 -15.78
CA TYR A 76 5.37 -5.14 -15.68
C TYR A 76 6.17 -4.80 -14.43
N CYS A 77 6.47 -5.78 -13.57
CA CYS A 77 7.34 -5.62 -12.40
C CYS A 77 8.77 -5.26 -12.84
N THR A 78 9.33 -4.17 -12.31
CA THR A 78 10.69 -3.70 -12.59
C THR A 78 11.36 -3.26 -11.30
N VAL A 79 12.68 -3.15 -11.27
CA VAL A 79 13.43 -2.65 -10.10
C VAL A 79 12.90 -1.27 -9.67
N GLY A 80 12.69 -1.07 -8.36
CA GLY A 80 12.13 0.16 -7.78
C GLY A 80 10.61 0.21 -7.70
N TYR A 81 9.92 -0.93 -7.83
CA TYR A 81 8.47 -1.04 -7.75
C TYR A 81 8.06 -2.13 -6.77
N TYR A 82 6.90 -1.96 -6.13
CA TYR A 82 6.33 -2.96 -5.24
C TYR A 82 5.66 -4.06 -6.06
N CYS A 83 6.18 -5.27 -5.94
CA CYS A 83 5.69 -6.45 -6.62
C CYS A 83 5.12 -7.44 -5.62
N GLY A 84 4.10 -8.18 -6.06
CA GLY A 84 3.43 -9.19 -5.28
C GLY A 84 2.09 -9.57 -5.90
N ASP A 85 1.50 -10.62 -5.35
CA ASP A 85 0.27 -11.21 -5.88
C ASP A 85 -0.97 -10.32 -5.65
N ARG A 86 -0.92 -9.47 -4.61
CA ARG A 86 -2.06 -8.65 -4.19
C ARG A 86 -1.65 -7.23 -3.84
N THR A 87 -2.48 -6.27 -4.25
CA THR A 87 -2.40 -4.89 -3.79
C THR A 87 -3.60 -4.56 -2.92
N TYR A 88 -3.34 -4.06 -1.72
CA TYR A 88 -4.34 -3.68 -0.72
C TYR A 88 -4.45 -2.16 -0.69
N LEU A 89 -5.68 -1.66 -0.71
CA LEU A 89 -6.00 -0.29 -0.29
C LEU A 89 -6.28 -0.34 1.20
N MET A 90 -5.50 0.41 1.97
CA MET A 90 -5.61 0.50 3.42
C MET A 90 -5.97 1.91 3.84
N ALA A 91 -6.61 2.04 4.99
CA ALA A 91 -6.95 3.32 5.59
C ALA A 91 -6.66 3.36 7.08
N SER A 92 -6.28 4.54 7.57
CA SER A 92 -6.07 4.78 8.99
C SER A 92 -6.39 6.23 9.36
N PHE A 93 -6.71 6.45 10.64
CA PHE A 93 -6.79 7.76 11.26
C PHE A 93 -5.42 8.30 11.68
N TYR A 94 -4.42 7.44 11.86
CA TYR A 94 -3.11 7.83 12.38
C TYR A 94 -2.00 7.21 11.52
N SER A 95 -1.05 8.04 11.13
CA SER A 95 0.14 7.60 10.40
C SER A 95 1.31 8.49 10.76
N GLU A 96 2.50 7.92 10.73
CA GLU A 96 3.75 8.67 10.64
C GLU A 96 4.27 8.63 9.19
N TYR A 97 5.18 9.53 8.85
CA TYR A 97 5.92 9.45 7.59
C TYR A 97 7.16 8.59 7.79
N GLY A 98 7.36 7.66 6.85
CA GLY A 98 8.55 6.82 6.82
C GLY A 98 9.79 7.57 6.31
N GLN A 99 10.82 6.81 5.96
CA GLN A 99 12.07 7.38 5.45
C GLN A 99 12.02 7.62 3.95
N ASP A 100 11.19 6.87 3.23
CA ASP A 100 11.05 6.97 1.78
C ASP A 100 9.97 7.98 1.38
N ASP A 101 10.14 8.58 0.19
CA ASP A 101 9.15 9.50 -0.38
C ASP A 101 7.80 8.78 -0.54
N ASP A 102 6.74 9.46 -0.11
CA ASP A 102 5.36 8.94 -0.08
C ASP A 102 5.15 7.73 0.87
N GLU A 103 6.11 7.37 1.73
CA GLU A 103 5.95 6.30 2.70
C GLU A 103 5.12 6.74 3.92
N LEU A 104 4.11 5.92 4.24
CA LEU A 104 3.30 6.00 5.45
C LEU A 104 3.59 4.80 6.34
N VAL A 105 3.81 5.04 7.63
CA VAL A 105 3.74 4.02 8.67
C VAL A 105 2.37 4.15 9.33
N MET A 106 1.41 3.35 8.87
CA MET A 106 0.00 3.44 9.28
C MET A 106 -0.23 2.69 10.60
N LEU A 107 -0.78 3.36 11.62
CA LEU A 107 -1.14 2.73 12.89
C LEU A 107 -2.56 2.15 12.79
N ASP A 108 -2.75 0.92 13.27
CA ASP A 108 -4.04 0.19 13.27
C ASP A 108 -4.87 0.33 11.97
N PRO A 109 -4.28 0.11 10.77
CA PRO A 109 -5.01 0.31 9.52
C PRO A 109 -6.07 -0.78 9.31
N ILE A 110 -7.08 -0.44 8.51
CA ILE A 110 -8.04 -1.40 7.97
C ILE A 110 -7.85 -1.57 6.46
N VAL A 111 -8.19 -2.75 5.94
CA VAL A 111 -8.25 -2.99 4.49
C VAL A 111 -9.62 -2.56 3.97
N ILE A 112 -9.62 -1.68 2.96
CA ILE A 112 -10.83 -1.22 2.26
C ILE A 112 -11.10 -2.10 1.03
N ALA A 113 -10.07 -2.37 0.23
CA ALA A 113 -10.20 -3.10 -1.02
C ALA A 113 -8.92 -3.91 -1.33
N VAL A 114 -9.06 -4.92 -2.18
CA VAL A 114 -7.97 -5.79 -2.63
C VAL A 114 -8.04 -5.97 -4.13
N LEU A 115 -6.89 -5.88 -4.79
CA LEU A 115 -6.68 -6.19 -6.19
C LEU A 115 -5.79 -7.43 -6.33
N GLU A 116 -6.33 -8.50 -6.89
CA GLU A 116 -5.59 -9.72 -7.26
C GLU A 116 -4.93 -9.54 -8.64
N ARG A 117 -3.67 -9.98 -8.83
CA ARG A 117 -2.88 -9.68 -10.04
C ARG A 117 -2.71 -10.83 -11.02
#